data_AF-A0A959B9X6-F1
#
_entry.id   AF-A0A959B9X6-F1
#
_cell.length_a   1.000
_cell.length_b   1.000
_cell.length_c   1.000
_cell.angle_alpha   90.00
_cell.angle_beta   90.00
_cell.angle_gamma   90.00
#
_symmetry.space_group_name_H-M   'P 1'
#
loop_
_entity.id
_entity.type
_entity.pdbx_description
1 polymer ?
#
loop_
_entity_poly.entity_id
_entity_poly.type
_entity_poly.pdbx_seq_one_letter_code
_entity_poly.pdbx_strand_id
1 'polypeptide(L)'
;MALDQIDVDKLEEGQEQAAGKEMSFLEHLEELRWHIIRSLMVILTLGIVLFLFQKWMFREVIFGPTEPDFLSYRFVCGLSEAIGMGDNLCFTPPVFPKIATGFGEAFIISIKVSFVMGFILSFPYVLWEFWRFIRPGLYPKEQSAARGMVAICSSLFLTGVLFGYYIISPFAINFLAGYDIPGVQNTPTISSFINYMIMFTAPAGLIFELPVIVYFLSKVGLVTPEGMKQYRRHSIVGILIVAAMITPPDVVTQFLIGIPLYVLYEVSILVSAKVNKENEEALR
;
A
#
# COMPACT_ATOMS: atom_id res chain seq x y z
N MET A 1 54.49 37.42 -19.11
CA MET A 1 53.53 36.45 -19.66
C MET A 1 53.31 35.42 -18.58
N ALA A 2 52.36 35.68 -17.68
CA ALA A 2 52.01 34.75 -16.62
C ALA A 2 51.07 33.71 -17.24
N LEU A 3 51.58 32.50 -17.46
CA LEU A 3 50.75 31.37 -17.83
C LEU A 3 49.95 31.01 -16.58
N ASP A 4 48.64 31.23 -16.70
CA ASP A 4 47.58 30.79 -15.82
C ASP A 4 47.86 29.32 -15.43
N GLN A 5 48.31 29.11 -14.20
CA GLN A 5 48.28 27.79 -13.60
C GLN A 5 46.81 27.49 -13.39
N ILE A 6 46.18 26.88 -14.40
CA ILE A 6 44.95 26.13 -14.22
C ILE A 6 45.27 25.16 -13.08
N ASP A 7 44.72 25.44 -11.88
CA ASP A 7 44.87 24.62 -10.68
C ASP A 7 44.41 23.20 -11.03
N VAL A 8 45.36 22.34 -11.42
CA VAL A 8 45.12 20.94 -11.76
C VAL A 8 44.48 20.24 -10.57
N ASP A 9 44.86 20.64 -9.35
CA ASP A 9 44.28 20.19 -8.10
C ASP A 9 42.76 20.45 -8.00
N LYS A 10 42.26 21.57 -8.55
CA LYS A 10 40.81 21.86 -8.58
C LYS A 10 40.07 21.06 -9.64
N LEU A 11 40.76 20.68 -10.72
CA LEU A 11 40.22 19.77 -11.73
C LEU A 11 40.18 18.33 -11.20
N GLU A 12 41.18 17.92 -10.42
CA GLU A 12 41.23 16.61 -9.76
C GLU A 12 40.18 16.51 -8.63
N GLU A 13 40.03 17.53 -7.78
CA GLU A 13 38.94 17.58 -6.78
C GLU A 13 37.54 17.60 -7.44
N GLY A 14 37.39 18.29 -8.57
CA GLY A 14 36.17 18.31 -9.37
C GLY A 14 35.90 16.98 -10.09
N GLN A 15 36.95 16.26 -10.49
CA GLN A 15 36.88 14.94 -11.12
C GLN A 15 36.67 13.82 -10.10
N GLU A 16 37.21 13.91 -8.88
CA GLU A 16 36.90 12.99 -7.77
C GLU A 16 35.46 13.17 -7.25
N GLN A 17 34.92 14.40 -7.31
CA GLN A 17 33.51 14.65 -7.01
C GLN A 17 32.56 14.23 -8.16
N ALA A 18 33.02 14.28 -9.42
CA ALA A 18 32.26 13.85 -10.60
C ALA A 18 32.37 12.35 -10.89
N ALA A 19 33.47 11.71 -10.50
CA ALA A 19 33.60 10.27 -10.32
C ALA A 19 32.91 9.87 -9.02
N GLY A 20 31.61 10.17 -8.94
CA GLY A 20 30.77 9.73 -7.84
C GLY A 20 30.79 8.22 -7.76
N LYS A 21 31.66 7.70 -6.90
CA LYS A 21 31.61 6.37 -6.27
C LYS A 21 31.04 5.30 -7.21
N GLU A 22 31.85 4.82 -8.16
CA GLU A 22 31.59 3.50 -8.71
C GLU A 22 31.79 2.49 -7.59
N MET A 23 30.72 2.24 -6.84
CA MET A 23 30.75 1.33 -5.71
C MET A 23 30.94 -0.09 -6.22
N SER A 24 31.82 -0.84 -5.57
CA SER A 24 31.94 -2.27 -5.81
C SER A 24 30.61 -2.96 -5.51
N PHE A 25 30.29 -4.06 -6.20
CA PHE A 25 29.07 -4.86 -5.92
C PHE A 25 28.91 -5.20 -4.43
N LEU A 26 30.03 -5.40 -3.71
CA LEU A 26 30.02 -5.68 -2.28
C LEU A 26 29.62 -4.45 -1.45
N GLU A 27 30.05 -3.26 -1.85
CA GLU A 27 29.67 -2.00 -1.22
C GLU A 27 28.18 -1.70 -1.45
N HIS A 28 27.65 -2.01 -2.64
CA HIS A 28 26.22 -1.88 -2.91
C HIS A 28 25.37 -2.84 -2.05
N LEU A 29 25.86 -4.07 -1.80
CA LEU A 29 25.21 -4.99 -0.86
C LEU A 29 25.27 -4.49 0.59
N GLU A 30 26.37 -3.84 0.99
CA GLU A 30 26.51 -3.25 2.31
C GLU A 30 25.56 -2.06 2.51
N GLU A 31 25.39 -1.21 1.49
CA GLU A 31 24.41 -0.14 1.51
C GLU A 31 22.98 -0.67 1.62
N LEU A 32 22.61 -1.70 0.84
CA LEU A 32 21.30 -2.34 0.92
C LEU A 32 20.99 -2.80 2.35
N ARG A 33 21.95 -3.47 3.00
CA ARG A 33 21.79 -3.94 4.38
C ARG A 33 21.49 -2.78 5.33
N TRP A 34 22.23 -1.68 5.24
CA TRP A 34 22.01 -0.52 6.10
C TRP A 34 20.68 0.17 5.85
N HIS A 35 20.23 0.26 4.60
CA HIS A 35 18.90 0.77 4.26
C HIS A 35 17.79 -0.10 4.86
N ILE A 36 17.90 -1.43 4.78
CA ILE A 36 16.95 -2.37 5.40
C ILE A 36 16.95 -2.26 6.93
N ILE A 37 18.13 -2.15 7.57
CA ILE A 37 18.21 -2.05 9.03
C ILE A 37 17.56 -0.74 9.51
N ARG A 38 17.80 0.39 8.84
CA ARG A 38 17.18 1.68 9.21
C ARG A 38 15.67 1.66 9.02
N SER A 39 15.17 1.14 7.90
CA SER A 39 13.73 1.03 7.67
C SER A 39 13.06 0.12 8.70
N LEU A 40 13.68 -1.02 9.04
CA LEU A 40 13.20 -1.92 10.09
C LEU A 40 13.21 -1.25 11.47
N MET A 41 14.25 -0.50 11.82
CA MET A 41 14.31 0.25 13.07
C MET A 41 13.18 1.28 13.18
N VAL A 42 12.83 1.99 12.09
CA VAL A 42 11.71 2.93 12.09
C VAL A 42 10.37 2.21 12.25
N ILE A 43 10.16 1.08 11.57
CA ILE A 43 8.95 0.26 11.73
C ILE A 43 8.81 -0.21 13.18
N LEU A 44 9.89 -0.73 13.78
CA LEU A 44 9.87 -1.24 15.15
C LEU A 44 9.67 -0.13 16.18
N THR A 45 10.33 1.02 16.02
CA THR A 45 10.17 2.16 16.95
C THR A 45 8.75 2.71 16.91
N LEU A 46 8.18 2.93 15.73
CA LEU A 46 6.77 3.35 15.60
C LEU A 46 5.81 2.28 16.12
N GLY A 47 6.06 1.00 15.86
CA GLY A 47 5.28 -0.10 16.40
C GLY A 47 5.30 -0.16 17.93
N ILE A 48 6.46 0.04 18.56
CA ILE A 48 6.59 0.10 20.03
C ILE A 48 5.82 1.31 20.57
N VAL A 49 5.96 2.49 19.95
CA VAL A 49 5.21 3.69 20.36
C VAL A 49 3.70 3.43 20.31
N LEU A 50 3.19 2.87 19.21
CA LEU A 50 1.77 2.52 19.08
C LEU A 50 1.31 1.47 20.09
N PHE A 51 2.18 0.50 20.42
CA PHE A 51 1.88 -0.49 21.45
C PHE A 51 1.75 0.15 22.85
N LEU A 52 2.56 1.16 23.16
CA LEU A 52 2.42 1.94 24.40
C LEU A 52 1.10 2.74 24.41
N PHE A 53 0.68 3.26 23.26
CA PHE A 53 -0.58 3.99 23.08
C PHE A 53 -1.77 3.10 22.65
N GLN A 54 -1.69 1.79 22.89
CA GLN A 54 -2.68 0.81 22.39
C GLN A 54 -4.13 1.14 22.78
N LYS A 55 -4.37 1.73 23.96
CA LYS A 55 -5.74 2.08 24.39
C LYS A 55 -6.42 3.07 23.44
N TRP A 56 -5.68 4.09 23.00
CA TRP A 56 -6.17 5.08 22.03
C TRP A 56 -6.31 4.44 20.65
N MET A 57 -5.29 3.69 20.23
CA MET A 57 -5.26 2.98 18.95
C MET A 57 -6.48 2.06 18.77
N PHE A 58 -6.78 1.23 19.77
CA PHE A 58 -7.89 0.29 19.69
C PHE A 58 -9.25 1.00 19.73
N ARG A 59 -9.40 2.04 20.55
CA ARG A 59 -10.66 2.78 20.67
C ARG A 59 -11.02 3.53 19.41
N GLU A 60 -10.12 4.40 18.95
CA GLU A 60 -10.42 5.34 17.87
C GLU A 60 -10.26 4.71 16.48
N VAL A 61 -9.18 3.95 16.28
CA VAL A 61 -8.85 3.44 14.94
C VAL A 61 -9.46 2.06 14.73
N ILE A 62 -9.22 1.12 15.64
CA ILE A 62 -9.59 -0.26 15.37
C ILE A 62 -11.09 -0.52 15.55
N PHE A 63 -11.69 0.06 16.59
CA PHE A 63 -13.13 -0.04 16.84
C PHE A 63 -13.95 1.06 16.17
N GLY A 64 -13.32 2.00 15.47
CA GLY A 64 -14.01 3.03 14.69
C GLY A 64 -15.07 2.48 13.72
N PRO A 65 -14.81 1.42 12.92
CA PRO A 65 -15.82 0.82 12.04
C PRO A 65 -16.95 0.10 12.78
N THR A 66 -16.86 -0.06 14.11
CA THR A 66 -17.95 -0.59 14.95
C THR A 66 -18.87 0.53 15.45
N GLU A 67 -18.51 1.80 15.24
CA GLU A 67 -19.32 2.95 15.63
C GLU A 67 -20.23 3.40 14.47
N PRO A 68 -21.49 3.77 14.75
CA PRO A 68 -22.47 4.15 13.72
C PRO A 68 -22.13 5.46 13.00
N ASP A 69 -21.34 6.35 13.61
CA ASP A 69 -20.92 7.63 13.04
C ASP A 69 -19.73 7.54 12.08
N PHE A 70 -19.27 6.32 11.78
CA PHE A 70 -18.12 6.12 10.91
C PHE A 70 -18.39 6.65 9.49
N LEU A 71 -17.41 7.38 8.94
CA LEU A 71 -17.54 8.14 7.69
C LEU A 71 -18.09 7.32 6.51
N SER A 72 -17.73 6.03 6.45
CA SER A 72 -18.16 5.15 5.39
C SER A 72 -19.65 4.86 5.42
N TYR A 73 -20.24 4.63 6.59
CA TYR A 73 -21.68 4.38 6.72
C TYR A 73 -22.47 5.61 6.33
N ARG A 74 -22.00 6.80 6.73
CA ARG A 74 -22.59 8.08 6.34
C ARG A 74 -22.52 8.33 4.82
N PHE A 75 -21.39 8.00 4.18
CA PHE A 75 -21.23 8.15 2.74
C PHE A 75 -22.17 7.23 1.97
N VAL A 76 -22.25 5.95 2.36
CA VAL A 76 -23.11 4.97 1.69
C VAL A 76 -24.59 5.29 1.89
N CYS A 77 -24.99 5.70 3.10
CA CYS A 77 -26.35 6.16 3.37
C CYS A 77 -26.71 7.42 2.56
N GLY A 78 -25.82 8.40 2.50
CA GLY A 78 -26.05 9.60 1.68
C GLY A 78 -26.14 9.29 0.19
N LEU A 79 -25.36 8.31 -0.31
CA LEU A 79 -25.45 7.83 -1.68
C LEU A 79 -26.76 7.07 -1.96
N SER A 80 -27.23 6.26 -1.01
CA SER A 80 -28.51 5.55 -1.09
C SER A 80 -29.70 6.51 -1.23
N GLU A 81 -29.67 7.57 -0.41
CA GLU A 81 -30.68 8.63 -0.44
C GLU A 81 -30.61 9.42 -1.77
N ALA A 82 -29.40 9.72 -2.26
CA ALA A 82 -29.19 10.41 -3.53
C ALA A 82 -29.63 9.61 -4.77
N ILE A 83 -29.53 8.27 -4.72
CA ILE A 83 -29.97 7.37 -5.81
C ILE A 83 -31.47 7.04 -5.70
N GLY A 84 -32.16 7.54 -4.66
CA GLY A 84 -33.59 7.30 -4.46
C GLY A 84 -33.93 5.90 -3.95
N MET A 85 -32.95 5.17 -3.40
CA MET A 85 -33.15 3.84 -2.80
C MET A 85 -33.48 3.89 -1.31
N GLY A 86 -33.63 5.08 -0.72
CA GLY A 86 -34.01 5.27 0.69
C GLY A 86 -33.01 4.62 1.64
N ASP A 87 -33.50 3.93 2.68
CA ASP A 87 -32.64 3.26 3.67
C ASP A 87 -32.17 1.86 3.24
N ASN A 88 -32.54 1.38 2.04
CA ASN A 88 -32.31 -0.02 1.66
C ASN A 88 -30.84 -0.38 1.41
N LEU A 89 -29.95 0.61 1.17
CA LEU A 89 -28.51 0.40 1.06
C LEU A 89 -27.74 0.92 2.29
N CYS A 90 -28.43 1.39 3.34
CA CYS A 90 -27.77 1.79 4.58
C CYS A 90 -27.27 0.57 5.35
N PHE A 91 -25.96 0.45 5.51
CA PHE A 91 -25.35 -0.56 6.36
C PHE A 91 -25.22 -0.03 7.80
N THR A 92 -25.74 -0.78 8.76
CA THR A 92 -25.57 -0.49 10.20
C THR A 92 -24.48 -1.38 10.78
N PRO A 93 -23.55 -0.86 11.61
CA PRO A 93 -22.46 -1.66 12.14
C PRO A 93 -22.98 -2.86 12.95
N PRO A 94 -22.42 -4.07 12.76
CA PRO A 94 -22.84 -5.23 13.54
C PRO A 94 -22.39 -5.08 14.99
N VAL A 95 -23.32 -5.28 15.92
CA VAL A 95 -23.02 -5.28 17.36
C VAL A 95 -22.64 -6.71 17.76
N PHE A 96 -21.37 -6.95 18.03
CA PHE A 96 -20.87 -8.25 18.50
C PHE A 96 -20.12 -8.11 19.83
N PRO A 97 -20.21 -9.11 20.73
CA PRO A 97 -19.44 -9.11 21.96
C PRO A 97 -17.95 -9.28 21.66
N LYS A 98 -17.11 -8.41 22.23
CA LYS A 98 -15.65 -8.42 22.02
C LYS A 98 -14.99 -9.48 22.92
N ILE A 99 -15.03 -10.74 22.49
CA ILE A 99 -14.56 -11.90 23.26
C ILE A 99 -13.15 -12.33 22.80
N ALA A 100 -12.25 -12.53 23.75
CA ALA A 100 -10.98 -13.25 23.55
C ALA A 100 -11.11 -14.65 24.17
N THR A 101 -10.71 -15.68 23.44
CA THR A 101 -10.79 -17.09 23.87
C THR A 101 -9.49 -17.59 24.48
N GLY A 102 -8.34 -17.04 24.07
CA GLY A 102 -7.03 -17.39 24.60
C GLY A 102 -6.47 -16.40 25.62
N PHE A 103 -5.79 -16.90 26.66
CA PHE A 103 -5.13 -16.07 27.69
C PHE A 103 -4.13 -15.06 27.12
N GLY A 104 -3.38 -15.44 26.08
CA GLY A 104 -2.40 -14.58 25.40
C GLY A 104 -2.94 -13.86 24.15
N GLU A 105 -4.20 -14.09 23.77
CA GLU A 105 -4.74 -13.65 22.49
C GLU A 105 -4.73 -12.13 22.35
N ALA A 106 -5.25 -11.41 23.35
CA ALA A 106 -5.28 -9.94 23.35
C ALA A 106 -3.88 -9.32 23.26
N PHE A 107 -2.88 -9.94 23.90
CA PHE A 107 -1.49 -9.48 23.85
C PHE A 107 -0.88 -9.66 22.46
N ILE A 108 -1.02 -10.85 21.87
CA ILE A 108 -0.50 -11.15 20.53
C ILE A 108 -1.18 -10.28 19.47
N ILE A 109 -2.50 -10.07 19.58
CA ILE A 109 -3.25 -9.15 18.72
C ILE A 109 -2.71 -7.73 18.84
N SER A 110 -2.49 -7.25 20.07
CA SER A 110 -2.00 -5.89 20.30
C SER A 110 -0.63 -5.66 19.66
N ILE A 111 0.29 -6.63 19.77
CA ILE A 111 1.58 -6.58 19.07
C ILE A 111 1.39 -6.59 17.55
N LYS A 112 0.58 -7.51 17.02
CA LYS A 112 0.33 -7.63 15.58
C LYS A 112 -0.21 -6.32 14.99
N VAL A 113 -1.24 -5.74 15.59
CA VAL A 113 -1.84 -4.47 15.14
C VAL A 113 -0.83 -3.34 15.21
N SER A 114 -0.08 -3.24 16.31
CA SER A 114 0.91 -2.17 16.49
C SER A 114 2.02 -2.26 15.44
N PHE A 115 2.46 -3.48 15.11
CA PHE A 115 3.46 -3.70 14.06
C PHE A 115 2.92 -3.34 12.66
N VAL A 116 1.71 -3.79 12.31
CA VAL A 116 1.09 -3.49 11.01
C VAL A 116 0.83 -1.99 10.85
N MET A 117 0.28 -1.33 11.87
CA MET A 117 0.07 0.12 11.83
C MET A 117 1.42 0.86 11.82
N GLY A 118 2.41 0.39 12.59
CA GLY A 118 3.77 0.92 12.56
C GLY A 118 4.38 0.87 11.16
N PHE A 119 4.20 -0.26 10.45
CA PHE A 119 4.59 -0.40 9.05
C PHE A 119 3.87 0.62 8.16
N ILE A 120 2.54 0.71 8.25
CA ILE A 120 1.73 1.65 7.44
C ILE A 120 2.20 3.11 7.63
N LEU A 121 2.42 3.55 8.87
CA LEU A 121 2.87 4.90 9.17
C LEU A 121 4.31 5.15 8.75
N SER A 122 5.17 4.13 8.87
CA SER A 122 6.58 4.22 8.44
C SER A 122 6.74 4.15 6.92
N PHE A 123 5.72 3.72 6.17
CA PHE A 123 5.83 3.41 4.75
C PHE A 123 6.44 4.54 3.89
N PRO A 124 6.09 5.83 4.09
CA PRO A 124 6.74 6.92 3.36
C PRO A 124 8.26 6.99 3.58
N TYR A 125 8.71 6.72 4.81
CA TYR A 125 10.13 6.64 5.14
C TYR A 125 10.79 5.40 4.52
N VAL A 126 10.12 4.24 4.56
CA VAL A 126 10.60 3.00 3.93
C VAL A 126 10.82 3.22 2.43
N LEU A 127 9.85 3.83 1.75
CA LEU A 127 9.97 4.18 0.34
C LEU A 127 11.10 5.17 0.08
N TRP A 128 11.24 6.20 0.92
CA TRP A 128 12.33 7.15 0.78
C TRP A 128 13.70 6.48 0.88
N GLU A 129 13.89 5.56 1.83
CA GLU A 129 15.14 4.81 2.01
C GLU A 129 15.37 3.85 0.83
N PHE A 130 14.32 3.19 0.32
CA PHE A 130 14.37 2.35 -0.87
C PHE A 130 14.78 3.15 -2.12
N TRP A 131 14.22 4.33 -2.32
CA TRP A 131 14.59 5.22 -3.42
C TRP A 131 16.00 5.78 -3.27
N ARG A 132 16.45 6.04 -2.05
CA ARG A 132 17.83 6.46 -1.78
C ARG A 132 18.85 5.39 -2.16
N PHE A 133 18.50 4.11 -1.99
CA PHE A 133 19.31 2.99 -2.44
C PHE A 133 19.38 2.88 -3.98
N ILE A 134 18.28 3.18 -4.68
CA ILE A 134 18.21 3.10 -6.15
C ILE A 134 18.84 4.34 -6.82
N ARG A 135 18.75 5.51 -6.19
CA ARG A 135 19.22 6.80 -6.72
C ARG A 135 20.64 6.80 -7.32
N PRO A 136 21.67 6.14 -6.75
CA PRO A 136 23.02 6.12 -7.31
C PRO A 136 23.06 5.49 -8.71
N GLY A 137 22.13 4.60 -9.04
CA GLY A 137 22.02 3.97 -10.36
C GLY A 137 21.26 4.80 -11.41
N LEU A 138 20.74 5.99 -11.06
CA LEU A 138 19.95 6.83 -11.98
C LEU A 138 20.74 8.02 -12.50
N TYR A 139 20.47 8.40 -13.75
CA TYR A 139 21.06 9.58 -14.37
C TYR A 139 20.73 10.85 -13.58
N PRO A 140 21.63 11.87 -13.54
CA PRO A 140 21.43 13.10 -12.76
C PRO A 140 20.10 13.82 -13.05
N LYS A 141 19.63 13.79 -14.29
CA LYS A 141 18.34 14.37 -14.70
C LYS A 141 17.14 13.62 -14.08
N GLU A 142 17.27 12.33 -13.82
CA GLU A 142 16.20 11.48 -13.28
C GLU A 142 16.14 11.50 -11.73
N GLN A 143 17.20 11.94 -11.07
CA GLN A 143 17.24 12.03 -9.60
C GLN A 143 16.21 13.02 -9.03
N SER A 144 15.82 14.04 -9.80
CA SER A 144 14.77 14.99 -9.40
C SER A 144 13.37 14.37 -9.48
N ALA A 145 13.11 13.56 -10.52
CA ALA A 145 11.88 12.81 -10.69
C ALA A 145 11.70 11.74 -9.60
N ALA A 146 12.80 11.13 -9.14
CA ALA A 146 12.78 10.16 -8.05
C ALA A 146 12.19 10.72 -6.74
N ARG A 147 12.45 12.00 -6.40
CA ARG A 147 11.84 12.65 -5.22
C ARG A 147 10.33 12.85 -5.36
N GLY A 148 9.86 13.24 -6.54
CA GLY A 148 8.43 13.35 -6.83
C GLY A 148 7.73 11.99 -6.75
N MET A 149 8.41 10.93 -7.18
CA MET A 149 7.88 9.57 -7.12
C MET A 149 7.63 9.08 -5.70
N VAL A 150 8.56 9.32 -4.75
CA VAL A 150 8.38 8.94 -3.34
C VAL A 150 7.07 9.51 -2.78
N ALA A 151 6.76 10.77 -3.08
CA ALA A 151 5.53 11.41 -2.64
C ALA A 151 4.28 10.79 -3.28
N ILE A 152 4.34 10.47 -4.58
CA ILE A 152 3.24 9.81 -5.30
C ILE A 152 2.98 8.42 -4.72
N CYS A 153 3.99 7.57 -4.61
CA CYS A 153 3.86 6.23 -4.02
C CYS A 153 3.29 6.31 -2.60
N SER A 154 3.89 7.14 -1.74
CA SER A 154 3.41 7.32 -0.37
C SER A 154 1.93 7.73 -0.31
N SER A 155 1.51 8.65 -1.19
CA SER A 155 0.10 9.06 -1.28
C SER A 155 -0.81 7.96 -1.79
N LEU A 156 -0.34 7.14 -2.74
CA LEU A 156 -1.09 6.06 -3.36
C LEU A 156 -1.28 4.90 -2.38
N PHE A 157 -0.23 4.53 -1.65
CA PHE A 157 -0.30 3.56 -0.56
C PHE A 157 -1.24 4.01 0.56
N LEU A 158 -1.12 5.25 1.03
CA LEU A 158 -2.02 5.77 2.07
C LEU A 158 -3.47 5.79 1.58
N THR A 159 -3.70 6.18 0.33
CA THR A 159 -5.03 6.11 -0.29
C THR A 159 -5.55 4.67 -0.35
N GLY A 160 -4.70 3.70 -0.67
CA GLY A 160 -5.05 2.28 -0.66
C GLY A 160 -5.36 1.74 0.73
N VAL A 161 -4.61 2.15 1.75
CA VAL A 161 -4.91 1.81 3.16
C VAL A 161 -6.23 2.41 3.60
N LEU A 162 -6.47 3.69 3.29
CA LEU A 162 -7.74 4.37 3.57
C LEU A 162 -8.89 3.68 2.83
N PHE A 163 -8.71 3.28 1.58
CA PHE A 163 -9.69 2.52 0.82
C PHE A 163 -10.00 1.17 1.47
N GLY A 164 -8.98 0.42 1.87
CA GLY A 164 -9.15 -0.85 2.58
C GLY A 164 -9.87 -0.70 3.93
N TYR A 165 -9.60 0.39 4.64
CA TYR A 165 -10.13 0.62 5.99
C TYR A 165 -11.54 1.21 5.98
N TYR A 166 -11.78 2.23 5.16
CA TYR A 166 -13.07 2.91 5.08
C TYR A 166 -14.05 2.25 4.11
N ILE A 167 -13.60 1.48 3.12
CA ILE A 167 -14.52 0.89 2.12
C ILE A 167 -14.55 -0.62 2.27
N ILE A 168 -13.43 -1.31 2.10
CA ILE A 168 -13.46 -2.79 2.07
C ILE A 168 -13.87 -3.37 3.44
N SER A 169 -13.26 -2.90 4.52
CA SER A 169 -13.47 -3.45 5.87
C SER A 169 -14.93 -3.38 6.35
N PRO A 170 -15.61 -2.22 6.37
CA PRO A 170 -16.99 -2.14 6.86
C PRO A 170 -17.97 -2.95 6.01
N PHE A 171 -17.78 -3.00 4.69
CA PHE A 171 -18.62 -3.83 3.82
C PHE A 171 -18.42 -5.32 4.07
N ALA A 172 -17.17 -5.78 4.16
CA ALA A 172 -16.86 -7.17 4.43
C ALA A 172 -17.36 -7.59 5.82
N ILE A 173 -17.10 -6.79 6.87
CA ILE A 173 -17.56 -7.10 8.23
C ILE A 173 -19.09 -7.18 8.32
N ASN A 174 -19.81 -6.27 7.66
CA ASN A 174 -21.28 -6.33 7.61
C ASN A 174 -21.78 -7.58 6.88
N PHE A 175 -21.16 -7.93 5.75
CA PHE A 175 -21.52 -9.13 5.01
C PHE A 175 -21.28 -10.41 5.83
N LEU A 176 -20.10 -10.54 6.46
CA LEU A 176 -19.76 -11.70 7.28
C LEU A 176 -20.61 -11.81 8.55
N ALA A 177 -20.95 -10.67 9.18
CA ALA A 177 -21.78 -10.66 10.38
C ALA A 177 -23.27 -10.86 10.09
N GLY A 178 -23.76 -10.41 8.93
CA GLY A 178 -25.14 -10.59 8.49
C GLY A 178 -25.46 -11.98 7.94
N TYR A 179 -24.44 -12.82 7.72
CA TYR A 179 -24.62 -14.19 7.27
C TYR A 179 -24.95 -15.11 8.46
N ASP A 180 -26.19 -15.62 8.48
CA ASP A 180 -26.69 -16.53 9.50
C ASP A 180 -27.11 -17.88 8.90
N ILE A 181 -26.88 -18.95 9.66
CA ILE A 181 -27.29 -20.31 9.31
C ILE A 181 -28.25 -20.78 10.40
N PRO A 182 -29.44 -21.31 10.03
CA PRO A 182 -30.39 -21.81 11.01
C PRO A 182 -29.75 -22.79 12.00
N GLY A 183 -29.81 -22.45 13.30
CA GLY A 183 -29.30 -23.28 14.38
C GLY A 183 -27.83 -23.06 14.77
N VAL A 184 -27.12 -22.08 14.19
CA VAL A 184 -25.73 -21.75 14.52
C VAL A 184 -25.64 -20.33 15.07
N GLN A 185 -25.09 -20.16 16.28
CA GLN A 185 -24.82 -18.81 16.80
C GLN A 185 -23.45 -18.32 16.33
N ASN A 186 -23.45 -17.34 15.44
CA ASN A 186 -22.22 -16.69 14.99
C ASN A 186 -21.74 -15.66 16.04
N THR A 187 -20.67 -15.96 16.76
CA THR A 187 -20.06 -15.07 17.76
C THR A 187 -18.61 -14.73 17.36
N PRO A 188 -18.40 -13.62 16.63
CA PRO A 188 -17.06 -13.22 16.19
C PRO A 188 -16.12 -12.98 17.37
N THR A 189 -14.92 -13.58 17.31
CA THR A 189 -13.85 -13.29 18.28
C THR A 189 -13.09 -12.02 17.91
N ILE A 190 -12.43 -11.41 18.89
CA ILE A 190 -11.59 -10.24 18.65
C ILE A 190 -10.44 -10.55 17.68
N SER A 191 -9.80 -11.73 17.76
CA SER A 191 -8.78 -12.14 16.79
C SER A 191 -9.31 -12.18 15.38
N SER A 192 -10.48 -12.79 15.17
CA SER A 192 -11.09 -12.93 13.84
C SER A 192 -11.34 -11.55 13.22
N PHE A 193 -11.99 -10.66 13.97
CA PHE A 193 -12.26 -9.29 13.54
C PHE A 193 -10.99 -8.53 13.15
N ILE A 194 -9.97 -8.56 14.01
CA ILE A 194 -8.71 -7.84 13.75
C ILE A 194 -7.95 -8.43 12.57
N ASN A 195 -7.90 -9.76 12.45
CA ASN A 195 -7.22 -10.40 11.34
C ASN A 195 -7.88 -10.02 10.02
N TYR A 196 -9.22 -10.05 9.92
CA TYR A 196 -9.93 -9.60 8.73
C TYR A 196 -9.65 -8.14 8.40
N MET A 197 -9.71 -7.25 9.40
CA MET A 197 -9.42 -5.84 9.19
C MET A 197 -7.98 -5.62 8.68
N ILE A 198 -6.97 -6.31 9.25
CA ILE A 198 -5.58 -6.26 8.74
C ILE A 198 -5.50 -6.81 7.30
N MET A 199 -6.16 -7.93 7.03
CA MET A 199 -6.16 -8.62 5.75
C MET A 199 -6.79 -7.77 4.64
N PHE A 200 -7.78 -6.94 4.95
CA PHE A 200 -8.40 -6.03 3.99
C PHE A 200 -7.64 -4.71 3.83
N THR A 201 -6.97 -4.23 4.88
CA THR A 201 -6.32 -2.89 4.89
C THR A 201 -4.89 -2.88 4.36
N ALA A 202 -4.02 -3.73 4.92
CA ALA A 202 -2.60 -3.71 4.58
C ALA A 202 -2.33 -4.11 3.12
N PRO A 203 -2.90 -5.21 2.61
CA PRO A 203 -2.76 -5.58 1.20
C PRO A 203 -3.35 -4.54 0.25
N ALA A 204 -4.47 -3.89 0.58
CA ALA A 204 -5.04 -2.83 -0.25
C ALA A 204 -4.04 -1.68 -0.46
N GLY A 205 -3.33 -1.24 0.59
CA GLY A 205 -2.25 -0.27 0.47
C GLY A 205 -1.18 -0.71 -0.53
N LEU A 206 -0.70 -1.95 -0.43
CA LEU A 206 0.33 -2.48 -1.33
C LEU A 206 -0.15 -2.63 -2.78
N ILE A 207 -1.40 -3.03 -3.00
CA ILE A 207 -1.89 -3.22 -4.38
C ILE A 207 -2.15 -1.89 -5.07
N PHE A 208 -2.44 -0.83 -4.32
CA PHE A 208 -2.52 0.51 -4.88
C PHE A 208 -1.18 0.97 -5.47
N GLU A 209 -0.05 0.34 -5.16
CA GLU A 209 1.25 0.62 -5.82
C GLU A 209 1.38 -0.03 -7.21
N LEU A 210 0.42 -0.85 -7.64
CA LEU A 210 0.45 -1.52 -8.96
C LEU A 210 0.65 -0.55 -10.14
N PRO A 211 -0.01 0.63 -10.21
CA PRO A 211 0.23 1.62 -11.27
C PRO A 211 1.67 2.16 -11.28
N VAL A 212 2.29 2.30 -10.12
CA VAL A 212 3.70 2.74 -10.00
C VAL A 212 4.62 1.64 -10.50
N ILE A 213 4.37 0.39 -10.11
CA ILE A 213 5.17 -0.76 -10.59
C ILE A 213 5.09 -0.84 -12.11
N VAL A 214 3.89 -0.71 -12.68
CA VAL A 214 3.69 -0.73 -14.14
C VAL A 214 4.35 0.47 -14.82
N TYR A 215 4.29 1.67 -14.22
CA TYR A 215 5.03 2.84 -14.72
C TYR A 215 6.52 2.52 -14.92
N PHE A 216 7.17 1.94 -13.90
CA PHE A 216 8.59 1.60 -13.97
C PHE A 216 8.88 0.49 -14.98
N LEU A 217 8.08 -0.57 -14.98
CA LEU A 217 8.24 -1.67 -15.94
C LEU A 217 8.05 -1.19 -17.39
N SER A 218 7.11 -0.28 -17.64
CA SER A 218 6.91 0.32 -18.96
C SER A 218 8.01 1.31 -19.32
N LYS A 219 8.55 2.06 -18.36
CA LYS A 219 9.68 2.97 -18.62
C LYS A 219 10.93 2.22 -19.08
N VAL A 220 11.19 1.04 -18.51
CA VAL A 220 12.31 0.15 -18.90
C VAL A 220 11.98 -0.69 -20.15
N GLY A 221 10.73 -0.66 -20.63
CA GLY A 221 10.29 -1.41 -21.82
C GLY A 221 9.97 -2.88 -21.56
N LEU A 222 9.89 -3.32 -20.30
CA LEU A 222 9.51 -4.69 -19.94
C LEU A 222 8.01 -4.97 -20.12
N VAL A 223 7.18 -3.93 -20.02
CA VAL A 223 5.72 -4.04 -20.13
C VAL A 223 5.19 -3.01 -21.11
N THR A 224 4.46 -3.45 -22.13
CA THR A 224 3.81 -2.59 -23.13
C THR A 224 2.30 -2.52 -22.92
N PRO A 225 1.67 -1.38 -23.24
CA PRO A 225 0.22 -1.22 -23.12
C PRO A 225 -0.55 -2.19 -24.04
N GLU A 226 -0.02 -2.51 -25.22
CA GLU A 226 -0.57 -3.53 -26.13
C GLU A 226 -0.52 -4.92 -25.50
N GLY A 227 0.61 -5.27 -24.88
CA GLY A 227 0.77 -6.54 -24.17
C GLY A 227 -0.23 -6.67 -23.02
N MET A 228 -0.33 -5.66 -22.17
CA MET A 228 -1.33 -5.66 -21.09
C MET A 228 -2.75 -5.79 -21.64
N LYS A 229 -3.09 -5.09 -22.73
CA LYS A 229 -4.40 -5.22 -23.37
C LYS A 229 -4.67 -6.63 -23.93
N GLN A 230 -3.67 -7.26 -24.53
CA GLN A 230 -3.80 -8.63 -25.06
C GLN A 230 -4.03 -9.65 -23.94
N TYR A 231 -3.35 -9.49 -22.81
CA TYR A 231 -3.43 -10.42 -21.68
C TYR A 231 -4.52 -10.08 -20.64
N ARG A 232 -5.45 -9.16 -20.93
CA ARG A 232 -6.58 -8.78 -20.03
C ARG A 232 -7.29 -9.96 -19.38
N ARG A 233 -7.60 -11.00 -20.17
CA ARG A 233 -8.28 -12.21 -19.65
C ARG A 233 -7.44 -12.96 -18.61
N HIS A 234 -6.12 -13.00 -18.77
CA HIS A 234 -5.20 -13.64 -17.84
C HIS A 234 -5.02 -12.78 -16.58
N SER A 235 -4.95 -11.46 -16.73
CA SER A 235 -4.86 -10.53 -15.60
C SER A 235 -6.10 -10.58 -14.72
N ILE A 236 -7.31 -10.75 -15.29
CA ILE A 236 -8.53 -10.97 -14.49
C ILE A 236 -8.41 -12.24 -13.63
N VAL A 237 -7.92 -13.35 -14.20
CA VAL A 237 -7.71 -14.60 -13.44
C VAL A 237 -6.65 -14.39 -12.35
N GLY A 238 -5.55 -13.72 -12.67
CA GLY A 238 -4.51 -13.37 -11.69
C GLY A 238 -5.04 -12.51 -10.54
N ILE A 239 -5.86 -11.50 -10.85
CA ILE A 239 -6.52 -10.64 -9.86
C ILE A 239 -7.44 -11.46 -8.96
N LEU A 240 -8.23 -12.39 -9.52
CA LEU A 240 -9.11 -13.25 -8.73
C LEU A 240 -8.33 -14.19 -7.81
N ILE A 241 -7.18 -14.71 -8.24
CA ILE A 241 -6.28 -15.53 -7.42
C ILE A 241 -5.70 -14.71 -6.28
N VAL A 242 -5.17 -13.52 -6.58
CA VAL A 242 -4.62 -12.60 -5.57
C VAL A 242 -5.72 -12.19 -4.56
N ALA A 243 -6.92 -11.86 -5.04
CA ALA A 243 -8.06 -11.57 -4.19
C ALA A 243 -8.39 -12.76 -3.29
N ALA A 244 -8.44 -13.99 -3.81
CA ALA A 244 -8.72 -15.20 -3.02
C ALA A 244 -7.63 -15.55 -1.99
N MET A 245 -6.38 -15.11 -2.20
CA MET A 245 -5.33 -15.24 -1.18
C MET A 245 -5.46 -14.22 -0.06
N ILE A 246 -6.01 -13.04 -0.38
CA ILE A 246 -6.17 -11.90 0.53
C ILE A 246 -7.51 -11.93 1.23
N THR A 247 -8.55 -12.52 0.66
CA THR A 247 -9.84 -12.62 1.33
C THR A 247 -10.01 -14.01 1.95
N PRO A 248 -10.88 -14.15 2.94
CA PRO A 248 -11.45 -15.46 3.25
C PRO A 248 -12.01 -16.11 1.98
N PRO A 249 -12.22 -17.45 1.97
CA PRO A 249 -12.77 -18.16 0.82
C PRO A 249 -14.29 -17.90 0.68
N ASP A 250 -14.68 -16.64 0.53
CA ASP A 250 -16.05 -16.20 0.25
C ASP A 250 -16.09 -15.35 -1.02
N VAL A 251 -17.07 -15.63 -1.87
CA VAL A 251 -17.16 -15.07 -3.22
C VAL A 251 -17.45 -13.58 -3.19
N VAL A 252 -18.21 -13.10 -2.19
CA VAL A 252 -18.65 -11.71 -2.11
C VAL A 252 -17.49 -10.79 -1.77
N THR A 253 -16.70 -11.11 -0.75
CA THR A 253 -15.50 -10.31 -0.42
C THR A 253 -14.44 -10.44 -1.51
N GLN A 254 -14.33 -11.60 -2.18
CA GLN A 254 -13.43 -11.77 -3.32
C GLN A 254 -13.76 -10.79 -4.46
N PHE A 255 -15.04 -10.65 -4.83
CA PHE A 255 -15.45 -9.66 -5.84
C PHE A 255 -15.32 -8.21 -5.34
N LEU A 256 -15.63 -7.96 -4.06
CA LEU A 256 -15.48 -6.65 -3.43
C LEU A 256 -14.05 -6.10 -3.55
N ILE A 257 -13.04 -6.96 -3.40
CA ILE A 257 -11.62 -6.58 -3.61
C ILE A 257 -11.25 -6.65 -5.10
N GLY A 258 -11.67 -7.70 -5.81
CA GLY A 258 -11.29 -7.94 -7.20
C GLY A 258 -11.69 -6.82 -8.17
N ILE A 259 -12.85 -6.19 -7.97
CA ILE A 259 -13.32 -5.08 -8.82
C ILE A 259 -12.38 -3.86 -8.71
N PRO A 260 -12.09 -3.31 -7.52
CA PRO A 260 -11.07 -2.26 -7.35
C PRO A 260 -9.71 -2.62 -7.94
N LEU A 261 -9.26 -3.87 -7.79
CA LEU A 261 -7.98 -4.30 -8.37
C LEU A 261 -7.99 -4.28 -9.89
N TYR A 262 -9.11 -4.67 -10.50
CA TYR A 262 -9.28 -4.59 -11.95
C TYR A 262 -9.30 -3.13 -12.44
N VAL A 263 -9.93 -2.23 -11.69
CA VAL A 263 -9.90 -0.79 -12.00
C VAL A 263 -8.46 -0.25 -11.92
N LEU A 264 -7.69 -0.60 -10.89
CA LEU A 264 -6.28 -0.23 -10.78
C LEU A 264 -5.44 -0.79 -11.93
N TYR A 265 -5.73 -2.01 -12.38
CA TYR A 265 -5.10 -2.59 -13.55
C TYR A 265 -5.38 -1.78 -14.83
N GLU A 266 -6.63 -1.33 -15.06
CA GLU A 266 -6.95 -0.45 -16.19
C GLU A 266 -6.24 0.91 -16.10
N VAL A 267 -6.19 1.52 -14.91
CA VAL A 267 -5.42 2.74 -14.66
C VAL A 267 -3.95 2.49 -15.01
N SER A 268 -3.41 1.33 -14.66
CA SER A 268 -2.03 0.96 -14.95
C SER A 268 -1.77 0.81 -16.45
N ILE A 269 -2.73 0.32 -17.24
CA ILE A 269 -2.65 0.31 -18.71
C ILE A 269 -2.58 1.74 -19.26
N LEU A 270 -3.35 2.68 -18.71
CA LEU A 270 -3.33 4.09 -19.13
C LEU A 270 -1.98 4.75 -18.81
N VAL A 271 -1.43 4.47 -17.63
CA VAL A 271 -0.09 4.93 -17.23
C VAL A 271 0.97 4.36 -18.18
N SER A 272 0.92 3.06 -18.47
CA SER A 272 1.81 2.40 -19.43
C SER A 272 1.73 3.04 -20.82
N ALA A 273 0.52 3.34 -21.30
CA ALA A 273 0.32 3.98 -22.60
C ALA A 273 0.92 5.39 -22.69
N LYS A 274 0.82 6.17 -21.61
CA LYS A 274 1.44 7.49 -21.56
C LYS A 274 2.97 7.41 -21.61
N VAL A 275 3.56 6.52 -20.81
CA VAL A 275 5.02 6.34 -20.75
C VAL A 275 5.57 5.83 -22.08
N ASN A 276 4.90 4.87 -22.72
CA ASN A 276 5.39 4.30 -23.97
C ASN A 276 5.39 5.35 -25.09
N LYS A 277 4.39 6.24 -25.12
CA LYS A 277 4.35 7.37 -26.05
C LYS A 277 5.50 8.36 -25.83
N GLU A 278 5.80 8.70 -24.57
CA GLU A 278 6.93 9.57 -24.22
C GLU A 278 8.27 8.94 -24.66
N ASN A 279 8.42 7.62 -24.49
CA ASN A 279 9.60 6.88 -24.92
C ASN A 279 9.75 6.86 -26.45
N GLU A 280 8.67 6.68 -27.20
CA GLU A 280 8.69 6.74 -28.67
C GLU A 280 9.02 8.14 -29.20
N GLU A 281 8.53 9.19 -28.56
CA GLU A 281 8.85 10.58 -28.91
C GLU A 281 10.32 10.92 -28.63
N ALA A 282 10.91 10.37 -27.57
CA ALA A 282 12.33 10.56 -27.26
C ALA A 282 13.29 9.82 -28.22
N LEU A 283 12.79 8.82 -28.95
CA LEU A 283 13.54 8.06 -29.96
C LEU A 283 13.47 8.71 -31.36
N ARG A 284 12.56 9.67 -31.59
CA ARG A 284 12.39 10.40 -32.85
C ARG A 284 13.17 11.72 -32.84
#